data_AF-A0A5J4L3R6-F1
#
_entry.id   AF-A0A5J4L3R6-F1
#
_cell.length_a   1.000
_cell.length_b   1.000
_cell.length_c   1.000
_cell.angle_alpha   90.00
_cell.angle_beta   90.00
_cell.angle_gamma   90.00
#
_symmetry.space_group_name_H-M   'P 1'
#
loop_
_entity.id
_entity.type
_entity.pdbx_description
1 polymer ?
#
loop_
_entity_poly.entity_id
_entity_poly.type
_entity_poly.pdbx_seq_one_letter_code
_entity_poly.pdbx_strand_id
1 'polypeptide(L)'
;MLSMKYVEPVRLSLDTKFKFRCHKGISCFTKCCSNIDIMLTPYDIIRLKNRLGISSGEFLANYTYVEIDEKTSHPFIFLKMNEDKERKCPFVTADGCTIYSDRPANCRYYPVGQASLKKMDEKINEPITEEFYFFIKEPHCLGFNEDVEWTIKSWRDDQGVDIYDDMNRGWKEILFRRNLPGNSLDEKKQKAFYMACYDVDRFRRFIFESKFLETFDVDEKILEKIKNDETELMKFGFEYTKYILMMQETLKLKTKD
;
A
#
# COMPACT_ATOMS: atom_id res chain seq x y z
N MET A 1 -14.67 -0.06 1.79
CA MET A 1 -14.61 1.04 0.78
C MET A 1 -14.47 2.34 1.56
N LEU A 2 -13.42 3.15 1.31
CA LEU A 2 -13.17 4.38 2.07
C LEU A 2 -14.43 5.27 2.07
N SER A 3 -14.90 5.66 3.26
CA SER A 3 -16.07 6.54 3.37
C SER A 3 -15.75 7.88 2.75
N MET A 4 -16.44 8.22 1.64
CA MET A 4 -16.28 9.52 0.98
C MET A 4 -16.99 10.66 1.73
N LYS A 5 -17.63 10.37 2.87
CA LYS A 5 -18.48 11.30 3.61
C LYS A 5 -17.77 12.59 4.02
N TYR A 6 -16.47 12.52 4.31
CA TYR A 6 -15.67 13.64 4.82
C TYR A 6 -14.57 14.08 3.86
N VAL A 7 -14.61 13.59 2.61
CA VAL A 7 -13.68 13.99 1.55
C VAL A 7 -14.20 15.29 0.94
N GLU A 8 -13.36 16.32 0.92
CA GLU A 8 -13.68 17.52 0.15
C GLU A 8 -13.60 17.20 -1.36
N PRO A 9 -14.65 17.49 -2.16
CA PRO A 9 -14.71 17.12 -3.58
C PRO A 9 -13.91 18.09 -4.45
N VAL A 10 -12.61 18.21 -4.17
CA VAL A 10 -11.68 19.12 -4.85
C VAL A 10 -10.45 18.34 -5.32
N ARG A 11 -9.84 18.80 -6.42
CA ARG A 11 -8.52 18.33 -6.86
C ARG A 11 -7.46 19.34 -6.45
N LEU A 12 -6.60 18.95 -5.52
CA LEU A 12 -5.52 19.78 -4.99
C LEU A 12 -4.18 19.37 -5.61
N SER A 13 -3.28 20.34 -5.73
CA SER A 13 -1.91 20.15 -6.20
C SER A 13 -0.92 20.11 -5.03
N LEU A 14 0.32 19.70 -5.30
CA LEU A 14 1.41 19.68 -4.33
C LEU A 14 1.69 21.04 -3.66
N ASP A 15 1.46 22.14 -4.38
CA ASP A 15 1.69 23.51 -3.87
C ASP A 15 0.54 24.05 -3.02
N THR A 16 -0.57 23.30 -2.91
CA THR A 16 -1.72 23.71 -2.11
C THR A 16 -1.32 23.87 -0.65
N LYS A 17 -1.62 25.04 -0.08
CA LYS A 17 -1.35 25.37 1.32
C LYS A 17 -2.49 24.94 2.23
N PHE A 18 -2.16 24.53 3.45
CA PHE A 18 -3.12 24.27 4.52
C PHE A 18 -2.48 24.44 5.89
N LYS A 19 -3.32 24.58 6.92
CA LYS A 19 -2.90 24.58 8.31
C LYS A 19 -3.22 23.23 8.92
N PHE A 20 -2.25 22.63 9.61
CA PHE A 20 -2.50 21.40 10.36
C PHE A 20 -1.43 21.10 11.40
N ARG A 21 -1.85 20.63 12.58
CA ARG A 21 -0.95 19.96 13.52
C ARG A 21 -1.68 18.90 14.32
N CYS A 22 -1.08 17.72 14.49
CA CYS A 22 -1.52 16.71 15.43
C CYS A 22 -0.44 16.51 16.48
N HIS A 23 -0.78 16.61 17.76
CA HIS A 23 0.15 16.46 18.87
C HIS A 23 -0.57 15.94 20.12
N LYS A 24 0.16 15.40 21.10
CA LYS A 24 -0.41 14.77 22.31
C LYS A 24 -1.36 15.69 23.11
N GLY A 25 -1.16 17.00 23.04
CA GLY A 25 -1.97 17.99 23.74
C GLY A 25 -3.27 18.38 23.05
N ILE A 26 -3.50 17.99 21.80
CA ILE A 26 -4.75 18.34 21.10
C ILE A 26 -5.91 17.50 21.66
N SER A 27 -7.08 18.10 21.84
CA SER A 27 -8.21 17.40 22.49
C SER A 27 -8.79 16.23 21.67
N CYS A 28 -8.44 16.14 20.39
CA CYS A 28 -8.77 15.02 19.53
C CYS A 28 -7.67 13.96 19.40
N PHE A 29 -6.59 14.05 20.19
CA PHE A 29 -5.46 13.12 20.11
C PHE A 29 -5.95 11.66 20.15
N THR A 30 -5.44 10.83 19.23
CA THR A 30 -5.78 9.41 19.02
C THR A 30 -7.20 9.08 18.54
N LYS A 31 -8.14 10.04 18.46
CA LYS A 31 -9.53 9.76 18.07
C LYS A 31 -9.66 9.21 16.64
N CYS A 32 -8.81 9.65 15.72
CA CYS A 32 -8.79 9.15 14.34
C CYS A 32 -8.30 7.69 14.23
N CYS A 33 -7.65 7.14 15.26
CA CYS A 33 -7.15 5.75 15.27
C CYS A 33 -8.24 4.75 15.70
N SER A 34 -9.48 4.95 15.26
CA SER A 34 -10.62 4.11 15.62
C SER A 34 -11.67 4.10 14.51
N ASN A 35 -12.32 2.95 14.30
CA ASN A 35 -13.42 2.79 13.33
C ASN A 35 -13.10 3.28 11.90
N ILE A 36 -11.91 2.94 11.40
CA ILE A 36 -11.46 3.24 10.03
C ILE A 36 -11.05 1.96 9.29
N ASP A 37 -11.13 2.00 7.96
CA ASP A 37 -10.60 0.92 7.11
C ASP A 37 -9.23 1.35 6.55
N ILE A 38 -8.16 0.70 7.01
CA ILE A 38 -6.80 0.98 6.54
C ILE A 38 -6.35 -0.12 5.59
N MET A 39 -6.41 0.15 4.29
CA MET A 39 -5.75 -0.71 3.30
C MET A 39 -4.23 -0.63 3.49
N LEU A 40 -3.57 -1.78 3.53
CA LEU A 40 -2.13 -1.91 3.65
C LEU A 40 -1.51 -2.18 2.28
N THR A 41 -0.47 -1.42 1.96
CA THR A 41 0.37 -1.65 0.80
C THR A 41 1.40 -2.75 1.08
N PRO A 42 2.00 -3.36 0.03
CA PRO A 42 3.14 -4.26 0.19
C PRO A 42 4.25 -3.71 1.08
N TYR A 43 4.62 -2.45 0.88
CA TYR A 43 5.68 -1.84 1.68
C TYR A 43 5.24 -1.61 3.14
N ASP A 44 3.97 -1.28 3.39
CA ASP A 44 3.45 -1.20 4.77
C ASP A 44 3.64 -2.52 5.50
N ILE A 45 3.32 -3.65 4.85
CA ILE A 45 3.44 -4.98 5.45
C ILE A 45 4.89 -5.28 5.84
N ILE A 46 5.86 -4.99 4.98
CA ILE A 46 7.29 -5.16 5.28
C ILE A 46 7.71 -4.31 6.48
N ARG A 47 7.31 -3.03 6.50
CA ARG A 47 7.65 -2.13 7.62
C ARG A 47 7.04 -2.61 8.93
N LEU A 48 5.78 -3.01 8.92
CA LEU A 48 5.06 -3.42 10.12
C LEU A 48 5.55 -4.76 10.67
N LYS A 49 5.74 -5.77 9.81
CA LYS A 49 6.24 -7.08 10.26
C LYS A 49 7.64 -6.97 10.87
N ASN A 50 8.52 -6.15 10.27
CA ASN A 50 9.86 -5.88 10.80
C ASN A 50 9.82 -5.07 12.10
N ARG A 51 8.95 -4.06 12.20
CA ARG A 51 8.74 -3.30 13.44
C ARG A 51 8.28 -4.19 14.61
N LEU A 52 7.48 -5.21 14.31
CA LEU A 52 6.96 -6.16 15.30
C LEU A 52 7.90 -7.35 15.54
N GLY A 53 8.93 -7.55 14.71
CA GLY A 53 9.86 -8.67 14.81
C GLY A 53 9.23 -10.04 14.51
N ILE A 54 8.22 -10.09 13.62
CA ILE A 54 7.50 -11.32 13.24
C ILE A 54 7.57 -11.54 11.73
N SER A 55 7.23 -12.74 11.27
CA SER A 55 7.13 -13.04 9.83
C SER A 55 5.93 -12.37 9.15
N SER A 56 5.97 -12.21 7.83
CA SER A 56 4.84 -11.69 7.04
C SER A 56 3.59 -12.56 7.20
N GLY A 57 3.75 -13.88 7.25
CA GLY A 57 2.66 -14.81 7.46
C GLY A 57 1.97 -14.62 8.82
N GLU A 58 2.74 -14.46 9.90
CA GLU A 58 2.19 -14.17 11.23
C GLU A 58 1.52 -12.79 11.29
N PHE A 59 2.14 -11.77 10.67
CA PHE A 59 1.55 -10.43 10.60
C PHE A 59 0.20 -10.46 9.87
N LEU A 60 0.15 -11.08 8.69
CA LEU A 60 -1.06 -11.17 7.87
C LEU A 60 -2.17 -11.93 8.61
N ALA A 61 -1.85 -13.04 9.27
CA ALA A 61 -2.84 -13.84 10.00
C ALA A 61 -3.43 -13.09 11.21
N ASN A 62 -2.58 -12.43 12.00
CA ASN A 62 -2.98 -11.86 13.28
C ASN A 62 -3.55 -10.44 13.15
N TYR A 63 -2.97 -9.61 12.27
CA TYR A 63 -3.25 -8.17 12.22
C TYR A 63 -4.04 -7.72 10.99
N THR A 64 -4.38 -8.63 10.07
CA THR A 64 -5.05 -8.22 8.82
C THR A 64 -6.26 -9.07 8.49
N TYR A 65 -7.04 -8.60 7.52
CA TYR A 65 -8.06 -9.36 6.82
C TYR A 65 -8.01 -9.02 5.32
N VAL A 66 -8.60 -9.90 4.50
CA VAL A 66 -8.60 -9.77 3.04
C VAL A 66 -10.01 -9.40 2.57
N GLU A 67 -10.10 -8.39 1.72
CA GLU A 67 -11.31 -8.04 0.97
C GLU A 67 -11.04 -8.23 -0.52
N ILE A 68 -11.90 -9.01 -1.20
CA ILE A 68 -11.81 -9.17 -2.65
C ILE A 68 -12.61 -8.05 -3.29
N ASP A 69 -11.95 -7.19 -4.06
CA ASP A 69 -12.64 -6.13 -4.78
C ASP A 69 -13.53 -6.73 -5.89
N GLU A 70 -14.82 -6.42 -5.87
CA GLU A 70 -15.78 -7.02 -6.80
C GLU A 70 -15.51 -6.66 -8.27
N LYS A 71 -14.92 -5.49 -8.53
CA LYS A 71 -14.68 -4.98 -9.88
C LYS A 71 -13.41 -5.54 -10.50
N THR A 72 -12.34 -5.55 -9.72
CA THR A 72 -10.99 -5.92 -10.19
C THR A 72 -10.60 -7.35 -9.80
N SER A 73 -11.29 -7.95 -8.85
CA SER A 73 -11.00 -9.26 -8.25
C SER A 73 -9.65 -9.32 -7.52
N HIS A 74 -9.02 -8.16 -7.23
CA HIS A 74 -7.80 -8.13 -6.44
C HIS A 74 -8.12 -8.40 -4.96
N PRO A 75 -7.31 -9.22 -4.28
CA PRO A 75 -7.33 -9.30 -2.84
C PRO A 75 -6.61 -8.07 -2.26
N PHE A 76 -7.32 -7.25 -1.52
CA PHE A 76 -6.76 -6.12 -0.76
C PHE A 76 -6.62 -6.49 0.70
N ILE A 77 -5.48 -6.12 1.28
CA ILE A 77 -5.19 -6.34 2.70
C ILE A 77 -5.63 -5.12 3.48
N PHE A 78 -6.40 -5.34 4.54
CA PHE A 78 -6.81 -4.29 5.46
C PHE A 78 -6.31 -4.61 6.87
N LEU A 79 -5.90 -3.57 7.59
CA LEU A 79 -5.57 -3.69 9.00
C LEU A 79 -6.83 -4.06 9.80
N LYS A 80 -6.74 -5.12 10.60
CA LYS A 80 -7.82 -5.58 11.48
C LYS A 80 -7.88 -4.67 12.70
N MET A 81 -9.03 -4.04 12.89
CA MET A 81 -9.33 -3.28 14.11
C MET A 81 -9.75 -4.21 15.24
N ASN A 82 -9.59 -3.76 16.49
CA ASN A 82 -10.09 -4.49 17.65
C ASN A 82 -11.61 -4.68 17.57
N GLU A 83 -12.11 -5.74 18.19
CA GLU A 83 -13.55 -6.04 18.27
C GLU A 83 -14.28 -5.27 19.37
N ASP A 84 -13.64 -4.26 19.96
CA ASP A 84 -14.27 -3.36 20.91
C ASP A 84 -15.30 -2.43 20.23
N LYS A 85 -16.17 -1.82 21.04
CA LYS A 85 -17.24 -0.93 20.54
C LYS A 85 -16.71 0.24 19.71
N GLU A 86 -15.48 0.68 19.96
CA GLU A 86 -14.87 1.82 19.29
C GLU A 86 -14.06 1.39 18.05
N ARG A 87 -13.88 0.08 17.82
CA ARG A 87 -13.02 -0.50 16.78
C ARG A 87 -11.65 0.16 16.75
N LYS A 88 -10.97 0.22 17.90
CA LYS A 88 -9.65 0.85 17.99
C LYS A 88 -8.61 0.13 17.14
N CYS A 89 -7.66 0.92 16.61
CA CYS A 89 -6.44 0.38 16.02
C CYS A 89 -5.68 -0.44 17.07
N PRO A 90 -5.20 -1.66 16.76
CA PRO A 90 -4.48 -2.49 17.72
C PRO A 90 -3.18 -1.85 18.23
N PHE A 91 -2.66 -0.84 17.53
CA PHE A 91 -1.41 -0.17 17.86
C PHE A 91 -1.58 1.16 18.60
N VAL A 92 -2.81 1.65 18.81
CA VAL A 92 -3.04 2.92 19.51
C VAL A 92 -3.18 2.73 21.02
N THR A 93 -2.56 3.62 21.76
CA THR A 93 -2.64 3.72 23.22
C THR A 93 -3.02 5.15 23.61
N ALA A 94 -3.29 5.42 24.89
CA ALA A 94 -3.50 6.78 25.39
C ALA A 94 -2.28 7.70 25.14
N ASP A 95 -1.08 7.13 25.02
CA ASP A 95 0.15 7.87 24.75
C ASP A 95 0.44 8.07 23.25
N GLY A 96 -0.37 7.46 22.37
CA GLY A 96 -0.22 7.54 20.92
C GLY A 96 -0.04 6.18 20.24
N CYS A 97 0.37 6.22 18.99
CA CYS A 97 0.59 5.03 18.16
C CYS A 97 1.96 4.39 18.45
N THR A 98 1.97 3.12 18.84
CA THR A 98 3.19 2.36 19.20
C THR A 98 4.11 2.07 18.00
N ILE A 99 3.56 2.14 16.80
CA ILE A 99 4.26 1.96 15.51
C ILE A 99 4.38 3.29 14.74
N TYR A 100 4.30 4.45 15.40
CA TYR A 100 4.16 5.74 14.71
C TYR A 100 5.21 5.97 13.61
N SER A 101 6.48 5.64 13.86
CA SER A 101 7.58 5.75 12.89
C SER A 101 7.43 4.88 11.65
N ASP A 102 6.66 3.81 11.73
CA ASP A 102 6.46 2.77 10.71
C ASP A 102 4.99 2.65 10.30
N ARG A 103 4.17 3.66 10.65
CA ARG A 103 2.73 3.68 10.38
C ARG A 103 2.45 3.57 8.87
N PRO A 104 1.30 2.99 8.48
CA PRO A 104 0.95 2.80 7.08
C PRO A 104 0.90 4.10 6.26
N ALA A 105 1.08 3.99 4.94
CA ALA A 105 0.98 5.12 4.01
C ALA A 105 -0.31 5.94 4.21
N ASN A 106 -1.47 5.29 4.35
CA ASN A 106 -2.74 5.98 4.62
C ASN A 106 -2.71 6.84 5.90
N CYS A 107 -2.04 6.35 6.96
CA CYS A 107 -1.89 7.08 8.22
C CYS A 107 -0.89 8.24 8.13
N ARG A 108 0.09 8.18 7.22
CA ARG A 108 1.02 9.28 6.93
C ARG A 108 0.38 10.38 6.12
N TYR A 109 -0.47 9.96 5.19
CA TYR A 109 -1.20 10.86 4.33
C TYR A 109 -2.15 11.77 5.12
N TYR A 110 -2.93 11.20 6.04
CA TYR A 110 -3.93 11.93 6.82
C TYR A 110 -3.37 13.22 7.45
N PRO A 111 -4.02 14.39 7.24
CA PRO A 111 -5.38 14.57 6.74
C PRO A 111 -5.46 14.76 5.21
N VAL A 112 -4.34 14.62 4.50
CA VAL A 112 -4.28 14.65 3.04
C VAL A 112 -4.62 13.26 2.52
N GLY A 113 -5.52 13.15 1.55
CA GLY A 113 -5.70 11.94 0.76
C GLY A 113 -5.02 12.08 -0.61
N GLN A 114 -4.63 10.95 -1.20
CA GLN A 114 -4.15 10.86 -2.57
C GLN A 114 -5.11 9.98 -3.37
N ALA A 115 -5.41 10.38 -4.60
CA ALA A 115 -6.05 9.52 -5.58
C ALA A 115 -5.26 9.56 -6.89
N SER A 116 -5.32 8.45 -7.61
CA SER A 116 -4.62 8.26 -8.88
C SER A 116 -5.63 7.87 -9.95
N LEU A 117 -5.57 8.54 -11.10
CA LEU A 117 -6.43 8.29 -12.25
C LEU A 117 -5.55 7.98 -13.46
N LYS A 118 -5.76 6.82 -14.11
CA LYS A 118 -5.20 6.60 -15.45
C LYS A 118 -6.02 7.37 -16.48
N LYS A 119 -5.34 8.23 -17.23
CA LYS A 119 -5.89 8.93 -18.41
C LYS A 119 -4.98 8.71 -19.62
N MET A 120 -5.52 8.89 -20.82
CA MET A 120 -4.67 8.94 -22.01
C MET A 120 -4.08 10.34 -22.10
N ASP A 121 -2.76 10.45 -22.28
CA ASP A 121 -2.16 11.71 -22.66
C ASP A 121 -2.41 11.95 -24.15
N GLU A 122 -3.14 13.00 -24.49
CA GLU A 122 -3.52 13.31 -25.87
C GLU A 122 -2.34 13.73 -26.75
N LYS A 123 -1.22 14.17 -26.16
CA LYS A 123 -0.05 14.66 -26.92
C LYS A 123 0.89 13.54 -27.32
N ILE A 124 1.11 12.57 -26.43
CA ILE A 124 2.02 11.45 -26.68
C ILE A 124 1.28 10.14 -26.98
N ASN A 125 -0.06 10.13 -26.86
CA ASN A 125 -0.91 8.95 -27.05
C ASN A 125 -0.49 7.76 -26.17
N GLU A 126 -0.03 8.06 -24.95
CA GLU A 126 0.37 7.07 -23.95
C GLU A 126 -0.47 7.20 -22.68
N PRO A 127 -0.77 6.09 -21.98
CA PRO A 127 -1.47 6.14 -20.71
C PRO A 127 -0.60 6.78 -19.63
N ILE A 128 -1.05 7.89 -19.07
CA ILE A 128 -0.42 8.56 -17.92
C ILE A 128 -1.25 8.34 -16.66
N THR A 129 -0.59 8.35 -15.51
CA THR A 129 -1.25 8.34 -14.21
C THR A 129 -1.23 9.76 -13.66
N GLU A 130 -2.40 10.38 -13.60
CA GLU A 130 -2.59 11.67 -12.93
C GLU A 130 -2.87 11.41 -11.45
N GLU A 131 -2.04 11.99 -10.59
CA GLU A 131 -2.27 12.00 -9.15
C GLU A 131 -2.83 13.35 -8.72
N PHE A 132 -3.79 13.32 -7.81
CA PHE A 132 -4.34 14.52 -7.19
C PHE A 132 -4.61 14.27 -5.71
N TYR A 133 -4.70 15.36 -4.97
CA TYR A 133 -4.87 15.34 -3.53
C TYR A 133 -6.21 15.92 -3.13
N PHE A 134 -6.63 15.61 -1.91
CA PHE A 134 -7.85 16.14 -1.29
C PHE A 134 -7.67 16.16 0.22
N PHE A 135 -8.46 16.96 0.93
CA PHE A 135 -8.48 16.93 2.39
C PHE A 135 -9.59 16.03 2.92
N ILE A 136 -9.30 15.38 4.03
CA ILE A 136 -10.26 14.61 4.83
C ILE A 136 -10.55 15.44 6.08
N LYS A 137 -11.76 16.01 6.17
CA LYS A 137 -12.18 16.90 7.27
C LYS A 137 -13.23 16.24 8.14
N GLU A 138 -12.78 15.39 9.04
CA GLU A 138 -13.67 14.75 9.99
C GLU A 138 -14.03 15.72 11.14
N PRO A 139 -15.30 15.77 11.58
CA PRO A 139 -15.72 16.72 12.62
C PRO A 139 -14.95 16.60 13.93
N HIS A 140 -14.42 15.42 14.23
CA HIS A 140 -13.65 15.19 15.45
C HIS A 140 -12.20 15.67 15.35
N CYS A 141 -11.67 15.90 14.13
CA CYS A 141 -10.28 16.25 13.90
C CYS A 141 -10.09 17.77 14.01
N LEU A 142 -9.47 18.20 15.11
CA LEU A 142 -9.22 19.61 15.38
C LEU A 142 -7.87 20.11 14.85
N GLY A 143 -7.10 19.25 14.18
CA GLY A 143 -5.76 19.60 13.72
C GLY A 143 -5.74 20.76 12.72
N PHE A 144 -6.81 20.95 11.93
CA PHE A 144 -6.96 22.08 11.01
C PHE A 144 -7.10 23.45 11.70
N ASN A 145 -7.37 23.48 13.01
CA ASN A 145 -7.49 24.72 13.79
C ASN A 145 -6.14 25.19 14.36
N GLU A 146 -5.08 24.41 14.19
CA GLU A 146 -3.73 24.74 14.62
C GLU A 146 -3.05 25.70 13.63
N ASP A 147 -2.00 26.39 14.05
CA ASP A 147 -1.38 27.47 13.24
C ASP A 147 -0.17 27.05 12.41
N VAL A 148 0.21 25.76 12.43
CA VAL A 148 1.35 25.28 11.62
C VAL A 148 0.93 25.19 10.16
N GLU A 149 1.63 25.93 9.31
CA GLU A 149 1.39 25.97 7.87
C GLU A 149 2.21 24.92 7.12
N TRP A 150 1.57 24.33 6.11
CA TRP A 150 2.16 23.34 5.22
C TRP A 150 1.77 23.66 3.77
N THR A 151 2.61 23.23 2.83
CA THR A 151 2.14 22.78 1.51
C THR A 151 1.92 21.27 1.53
N ILE A 152 1.07 20.74 0.65
CA ILE A 152 0.92 19.28 0.49
C ILE A 152 2.27 18.61 0.22
N LYS A 153 3.15 19.23 -0.56
CA LYS A 153 4.53 18.77 -0.76
C LYS A 153 5.29 18.65 0.56
N SER A 154 5.37 19.75 1.33
CA SER A 154 6.13 19.76 2.59
C SER A 154 5.55 18.80 3.63
N TRP A 155 4.23 18.57 3.62
CA TRP A 155 3.59 17.58 4.46
C TRP A 155 4.02 16.16 4.08
N ARG A 156 4.04 15.84 2.78
CA ARG A 156 4.49 14.52 2.30
C ARG A 156 5.95 14.27 2.66
N ASP A 157 6.80 15.29 2.47
CA ASP A 157 8.22 15.27 2.82
C ASP A 157 8.40 15.00 4.35
N ASP A 158 7.68 15.74 5.20
CA ASP A 158 7.72 15.60 6.68
C ASP A 158 7.18 14.26 7.18
N GLN A 159 6.06 13.81 6.62
CA GLN A 159 5.43 12.54 6.99
C GLN A 159 6.14 11.31 6.37
N GLY A 160 7.12 11.54 5.49
CA GLY A 160 7.94 10.52 4.84
C GLY A 160 7.15 9.58 3.92
N VAL A 161 6.04 10.05 3.34
CA VAL A 161 5.16 9.20 2.52
C VAL A 161 5.68 9.02 1.10
N ASP A 162 6.54 9.91 0.61
CA ASP A 162 7.17 9.79 -0.71
C ASP A 162 7.91 8.46 -0.90
N ILE A 163 8.63 7.99 0.15
CA ILE A 163 9.31 6.70 0.12
C ILE A 163 8.31 5.56 -0.05
N TYR A 164 7.15 5.66 0.59
CA TYR A 164 6.09 4.65 0.48
C TYR A 164 5.46 4.65 -0.92
N ASP A 165 5.26 5.83 -1.51
CA ASP A 165 4.76 5.94 -2.89
C ASP A 165 5.75 5.32 -3.89
N ASP A 166 7.04 5.62 -3.76
CA ASP A 166 8.07 5.10 -4.64
C ASP A 166 8.20 3.58 -4.52
N MET A 167 8.20 3.04 -3.29
CA MET A 167 8.26 1.61 -3.05
C MET A 167 7.04 0.86 -3.60
N ASN A 168 5.86 1.50 -3.64
CA ASN A 168 4.62 0.90 -4.10
C ASN A 168 4.27 1.21 -5.57
N ARG A 169 5.14 1.91 -6.31
CA ARG A 169 4.87 2.29 -7.70
C ARG A 169 4.57 1.09 -8.59
N GLY A 170 5.40 0.05 -8.52
CA GLY A 170 5.19 -1.20 -9.27
C GLY A 170 3.90 -1.93 -8.88
N TRP A 171 3.48 -1.83 -7.62
CA TRP A 171 2.20 -2.37 -7.15
C TRP A 171 1.01 -1.56 -7.71
N LYS A 172 1.06 -0.22 -7.66
CA LYS A 172 0.04 0.65 -8.25
C LYS A 172 -0.17 0.35 -9.74
N GLU A 173 0.89 0.09 -10.50
CA GLU A 173 0.80 -0.30 -11.92
C GLU A 173 -0.05 -1.57 -12.14
N ILE A 174 0.11 -2.57 -11.26
CA ILE A 174 -0.65 -3.83 -11.31
C ILE A 174 -2.14 -3.56 -11.05
N LEU A 175 -2.46 -2.73 -10.06
CA LEU A 175 -3.85 -2.42 -9.70
C LEU A 175 -4.63 -1.73 -10.82
N PHE A 176 -3.94 -1.00 -11.69
CA PHE A 176 -4.55 -0.38 -12.87
C PHE A 176 -4.77 -1.34 -14.04
N ARG A 177 -4.59 -2.64 -13.83
CA ARG A 177 -5.00 -3.66 -14.80
C ARG A 177 -6.48 -3.48 -15.13
N ARG A 178 -6.80 -3.38 -16.41
CA ARG A 178 -8.18 -3.39 -16.89
C ARG A 178 -8.65 -4.84 -16.98
N ASN A 179 -9.69 -5.20 -16.25
CA ASN A 179 -10.38 -6.47 -16.46
C ASN A 179 -11.13 -6.40 -17.79
N LEU A 180 -10.75 -7.22 -18.76
CA LEU A 180 -11.61 -7.52 -19.90
C LEU A 180 -12.75 -8.45 -19.43
N PRO A 181 -13.94 -8.42 -20.06
CA PRO A 181 -14.99 -9.41 -19.79
C PRO A 181 -14.42 -10.84 -19.84
N GLY A 182 -14.67 -11.64 -18.80
CA GLY A 182 -14.13 -13.01 -18.66
C GLY A 182 -12.67 -13.10 -18.19
N ASN A 183 -12.00 -11.99 -17.89
CA ASN A 183 -10.59 -11.94 -17.47
C ASN A 183 -10.41 -11.40 -16.03
N SER A 184 -11.35 -11.70 -15.13
CA SER A 184 -11.15 -11.51 -13.69
C SER A 184 -9.94 -12.32 -13.20
N LEU A 185 -9.40 -11.92 -12.05
CA LEU A 185 -8.41 -12.75 -11.37
C LEU A 185 -9.11 -13.99 -10.84
N ASP A 186 -8.89 -15.14 -11.47
CA ASP A 186 -9.28 -16.43 -10.91
C ASP A 186 -8.57 -16.70 -9.57
N GLU A 187 -9.03 -17.70 -8.83
CA GLU A 187 -8.51 -18.01 -7.49
C GLU A 187 -7.00 -18.30 -7.50
N LYS A 188 -6.46 -18.88 -8.57
CA LYS A 188 -5.01 -19.17 -8.67
C LYS A 188 -4.21 -17.87 -8.82
N LYS A 189 -4.67 -16.96 -9.68
CA LYS A 189 -4.07 -15.63 -9.87
C LYS A 189 -4.18 -14.78 -8.61
N GLN A 190 -5.31 -14.83 -7.91
CA GLN A 190 -5.48 -14.15 -6.61
C GLN A 190 -4.47 -14.66 -5.58
N LYS A 191 -4.30 -15.99 -5.45
CA LYS A 191 -3.30 -16.58 -4.54
C LYS A 191 -1.87 -16.22 -4.92
N ALA A 192 -1.54 -16.21 -6.22
CA ALA A 192 -0.23 -15.81 -6.71
C ALA A 192 0.06 -14.33 -6.41
N PHE A 193 -0.89 -13.44 -6.68
CA PHE A 193 -0.80 -12.01 -6.35
C PHE A 193 -0.65 -11.81 -4.83
N TYR A 194 -1.47 -12.49 -4.02
CA TYR A 194 -1.38 -12.38 -2.56
C TYR A 194 -0.01 -12.79 -2.03
N MET A 195 0.51 -13.93 -2.50
CA MET A 195 1.82 -14.42 -2.10
C MET A 195 2.93 -13.45 -2.49
N ALA A 196 2.96 -13.03 -3.76
CA ALA A 196 4.05 -12.21 -4.29
C ALA A 196 4.04 -10.76 -3.79
N CYS A 197 2.85 -10.18 -3.57
CA CYS A 197 2.71 -8.78 -3.15
C CYS A 197 2.65 -8.60 -1.63
N TYR A 198 2.18 -9.57 -0.86
CA TYR A 198 1.90 -9.37 0.57
C TYR A 198 2.65 -10.32 1.49
N ASP A 199 2.76 -11.61 1.15
CA ASP A 199 3.42 -12.61 1.99
C ASP A 199 4.88 -12.80 1.58
N VAL A 200 5.71 -11.76 1.79
CA VAL A 200 7.11 -11.69 1.32
C VAL A 200 7.95 -12.89 1.78
N ASP A 201 7.75 -13.39 3.00
CA ASP A 201 8.52 -14.54 3.52
C ASP A 201 8.10 -15.84 2.82
N ARG A 202 6.81 -16.02 2.51
CA ARG A 202 6.35 -17.15 1.71
C ARG A 202 6.81 -17.05 0.26
N PHE A 203 6.83 -15.85 -0.32
CA PHE A 203 7.34 -15.63 -1.67
C PHE A 203 8.84 -15.94 -1.76
N ARG A 204 9.62 -15.57 -0.74
CA ARG A 204 11.03 -15.97 -0.62
C ARG A 204 11.20 -17.48 -0.70
N ARG A 205 10.45 -18.23 0.12
CA ARG A 205 10.48 -19.71 0.11
C ARG A 205 10.03 -20.26 -1.24
N PHE A 206 9.00 -19.67 -1.85
CA PHE A 206 8.57 -20.08 -3.19
C PHE A 206 9.68 -19.94 -4.23
N ILE A 207 10.50 -18.88 -4.18
CA ILE A 207 11.62 -18.71 -5.11
C ILE A 207 12.73 -19.72 -4.83
N PHE A 208 13.18 -19.83 -3.58
CA PHE A 208 14.43 -20.55 -3.26
C PHE A 208 14.26 -22.01 -2.85
N GLU A 209 13.05 -22.42 -2.46
CA GLU A 209 12.77 -23.75 -1.91
C GLU A 209 11.78 -24.55 -2.79
N SER A 210 11.41 -24.02 -3.96
CA SER A 210 10.55 -24.70 -4.92
C SER A 210 11.21 -24.82 -6.30
N LYS A 211 10.47 -25.36 -7.28
CA LYS A 211 10.91 -25.48 -8.68
C LYS A 211 10.92 -24.15 -9.46
N PHE A 212 10.80 -23.02 -8.78
CA PHE A 212 10.79 -21.70 -9.41
C PHE A 212 12.07 -21.48 -10.24
N LEU A 213 13.24 -21.71 -9.66
CA LEU A 213 14.54 -21.55 -10.35
C LEU A 213 14.87 -22.66 -11.35
N GLU A 214 14.10 -23.75 -11.37
CA GLU A 214 14.13 -24.74 -12.45
C GLU A 214 13.32 -24.27 -13.67
N THR A 215 12.34 -23.38 -13.44
CA THR A 215 11.37 -22.94 -14.44
C THR A 215 11.77 -21.61 -15.07
N PHE A 216 12.22 -20.66 -14.26
CA PHE A 216 12.54 -19.30 -14.67
C PHE A 216 14.04 -19.08 -14.76
N ASP A 217 14.46 -18.35 -15.79
CA ASP A 217 15.83 -17.87 -15.96
C ASP A 217 15.94 -16.50 -15.28
N VAL A 218 16.64 -16.47 -14.14
CA VAL A 218 16.83 -15.29 -13.30
C VAL A 218 18.32 -15.06 -13.11
N ASP A 219 18.79 -13.86 -13.46
CA ASP A 219 20.18 -13.46 -13.36
C ASP A 219 20.72 -13.59 -11.92
N GLU A 220 21.95 -14.08 -11.77
CA GLU A 220 22.58 -14.34 -10.47
C GLU A 220 22.65 -13.08 -9.59
N LYS A 221 22.87 -11.89 -10.18
CA LYS A 221 22.90 -10.63 -9.43
C LYS A 221 21.52 -10.26 -8.89
N ILE A 222 20.45 -10.60 -9.61
CA ILE A 222 19.08 -10.44 -9.11
C ILE A 222 18.85 -11.40 -7.94
N LEU A 223 19.25 -12.66 -8.08
CA LEU A 223 19.12 -13.66 -7.01
C LEU A 223 19.84 -13.23 -5.73
N GLU A 224 21.07 -12.70 -5.85
CA GLU A 224 21.83 -12.20 -4.72
C GLU A 224 21.11 -11.04 -4.01
N LYS A 225 20.53 -10.09 -4.77
CA LYS A 225 19.77 -8.97 -4.22
C LYS A 225 18.52 -9.44 -3.49
N ILE A 226 17.64 -10.22 -4.13
CA ILE A 226 16.36 -10.62 -3.54
C ILE A 226 16.54 -11.60 -2.37
N LYS A 227 17.70 -12.27 -2.26
CA LYS A 227 18.05 -13.10 -1.11
C LYS A 227 18.34 -12.27 0.14
N ASN A 228 18.95 -11.10 -0.02
CA ASN A 228 19.50 -10.29 1.07
C ASN A 228 18.71 -9.00 1.35
N ASP A 229 17.83 -8.57 0.45
CA ASP A 229 17.04 -7.34 0.59
C ASP A 229 15.55 -7.63 0.33
N GLU A 230 14.72 -7.41 1.36
CA GLU A 230 13.28 -7.65 1.28
C GLU A 230 12.56 -6.68 0.34
N THR A 231 13.07 -5.45 0.20
CA THR A 231 12.50 -4.47 -0.71
C THR A 231 12.79 -4.82 -2.16
N GLU A 232 13.96 -5.40 -2.44
CA GLU A 232 14.28 -5.95 -3.77
C GLU A 232 13.43 -7.20 -4.05
N LEU A 233 13.23 -8.07 -3.05
CA LEU A 233 12.33 -9.23 -3.17
C LEU A 233 10.88 -8.80 -3.44
N MET A 234 10.40 -7.75 -2.77
CA MET A 234 9.07 -7.17 -3.01
C MET A 234 8.93 -6.64 -4.45
N LYS A 235 9.92 -5.87 -4.92
CA LYS A 235 9.93 -5.36 -6.30
C LYS A 235 9.93 -6.52 -7.31
N PHE A 236 10.71 -7.57 -7.05
CA PHE A 236 10.68 -8.79 -7.86
C PHE A 236 9.31 -9.50 -7.80
N GLY A 237 8.61 -9.45 -6.67
CA GLY A 237 7.23 -9.91 -6.55
C GLY A 237 6.26 -9.17 -7.46
N PHE A 238 6.44 -7.86 -7.64
CA PHE A 238 5.65 -7.09 -8.61
C PHE A 238 5.93 -7.53 -10.05
N GLU A 239 7.21 -7.73 -10.39
CA GLU A 239 7.59 -8.21 -11.73
C GLU A 239 7.03 -9.61 -11.99
N TYR A 240 7.16 -10.55 -11.04
CA TYR A 240 6.53 -11.87 -11.13
C TYR A 240 5.00 -11.78 -11.30
N THR A 241 4.36 -10.86 -10.59
CA THR A 241 2.91 -10.67 -10.68
C THR A 241 2.51 -10.15 -12.07
N LYS A 242 3.23 -9.16 -12.62
CA LYS A 242 2.99 -8.67 -13.99
C LYS A 242 3.10 -9.79 -15.03
N TYR A 243 4.06 -10.70 -14.87
CA TYR A 243 4.21 -11.88 -15.72
C TYR A 243 3.01 -12.84 -15.61
N ILE A 244 2.66 -13.28 -14.40
CA ILE A 244 1.56 -14.24 -14.17
C ILE A 244 0.20 -13.68 -14.60
N LEU A 245 0.02 -12.36 -14.50
CA LEU A 245 -1.18 -11.67 -14.95
C LEU A 245 -1.18 -11.34 -16.46
N MET A 246 -0.15 -11.77 -17.20
CA MET A 246 0.03 -11.52 -18.63
C MET A 246 -0.01 -10.03 -18.98
N MET A 247 0.49 -9.18 -18.08
CA MET A 247 0.55 -7.74 -18.28
C MET A 247 1.81 -7.36 -19.06
N GLN A 248 2.94 -8.00 -18.73
CA GLN A 248 4.25 -7.74 -19.31
C GLN A 248 5.11 -9.02 -19.24
N GLU A 249 5.98 -9.25 -20.22
CA GLU A 249 6.95 -10.36 -20.22
C GLU A 249 8.19 -10.03 -19.38
N THR A 250 7.99 -9.87 -18.08
CA THR A 250 9.03 -9.44 -17.12
C THR A 250 9.96 -10.58 -16.67
N LEU A 251 9.60 -11.83 -16.94
CA LEU A 251 10.38 -13.02 -16.62
C LEU A 251 10.55 -13.90 -17.86
N LYS A 252 11.68 -14.61 -17.92
CA LYS A 252 12.00 -15.56 -18.99
C LYS A 252 11.91 -17.00 -18.47
N LEU A 253 11.35 -17.88 -19.28
CA LEU A 253 11.40 -19.32 -19.01
C LEU A 253 12.76 -19.85 -19.40
N LYS A 254 13.28 -20.83 -18.65
CA LYS A 254 14.43 -21.61 -19.10
C LYS A 254 14.02 -22.40 -20.34
N THR A 255 14.80 -22.27 -21.41
CA THR A 255 14.70 -23.19 -22.55
C THR A 255 15.04 -24.59 -22.05
N LYS A 256 14.12 -25.53 -22.26
CA LYS A 256 14.46 -26.95 -22.16
C LYS A 256 15.27 -27.28 -23.42
N ASP A 257 16.56 -27.50 -23.25
CA ASP A 257 17.36 -28.22 -24.25
C ASP A 257 16.90 -29.68 -24.36
#